data_AF-J9E0I1-F1
#
_entry.id   AF-J9E0I1-F1
#
_cell.length_a   1.000
_cell.length_b   1.000
_cell.length_c   1.000
_cell.angle_alpha   90.00
_cell.angle_beta   90.00
_cell.angle_gamma   90.00
#
_symmetry.space_group_name_H-M   'P 1'
#
loop_
_entity.id
_entity.type
_entity.pdbx_description
1 polymer ?
#
loop_
_entity_poly.entity_id
_entity_poly.type
_entity_poly.pdbx_seq_one_letter_code
_entity_poly.pdbx_strand_id
1 'polypeptide(L)'
;MQNTTRRIIENFAYLINTFGFIPNGGRIYYLRRSQPPLFIPMVYEYYAATKNDDFLISVIETMEKELFFWKTKRTVIIEKNGRNYTVFRYRADSNVPRPESYREDYITTEHVLPSKKRALWRDMASAAESGWDFSSRWFADQKTIETCETSNIAPVDLNAFMCWNMAILSHIHGHLGNLTRRNELNKERNIFIDTFTDVFYDKTEKAWYDVNIRTGKRNYEAYPSIAIPLFAECYRRLDTRMMTDVLNTLQRSGLLNFPFGIPVSLINDTNQQWDFPNGWANMNHMIIEGLRRSNYY
;
A
#
# COMPACT_ATOMS: atom_id res chain seq x y z
N MET A 1 16.10 5.47 20.04
CA MET A 1 14.99 5.60 21.02
C MET A 1 14.15 4.32 21.07
N GLN A 2 14.71 3.21 21.57
CA GLN A 2 14.04 1.88 21.49
C GLN A 2 12.74 1.81 22.33
N ASN A 3 12.72 2.41 23.53
CA ASN A 3 11.54 2.41 24.40
C ASN A 3 10.32 3.09 23.74
N THR A 4 10.53 4.23 23.06
CA THR A 4 9.47 4.93 22.34
C THR A 4 8.91 4.07 21.21
N THR A 5 9.78 3.42 20.41
CA THR A 5 9.37 2.51 19.34
C THR A 5 8.54 1.34 19.88
N ARG A 6 9.02 0.70 20.95
CA ARG A 6 8.30 -0.40 21.60
C ARG A 6 6.88 0.01 22.02
N ARG A 7 6.74 1.16 22.69
CA ARG A 7 5.44 1.66 23.15
C ARG A 7 4.47 1.97 22.00
N ILE A 8 4.98 2.46 20.87
CA ILE A 8 4.16 2.65 19.66
C ILE A 8 3.67 1.30 19.12
N ILE A 9 4.54 0.29 19.06
CA ILE A 9 4.15 -1.06 18.65
C ILE A 9 3.10 -1.63 19.61
N GLU A 10 3.28 -1.48 20.92
CA GLU A 10 2.32 -1.94 21.93
C GLU A 10 0.96 -1.22 21.78
N ASN A 11 0.95 0.08 21.47
CA ASN A 11 -0.28 0.82 21.17
C ASN A 11 -0.99 0.27 19.93
N PHE A 12 -0.27 0.02 18.84
CA PHE A 12 -0.86 -0.59 17.65
C PHE A 12 -1.36 -2.01 17.91
N ALA A 13 -0.62 -2.78 18.70
CA ALA A 13 -1.03 -4.12 19.09
C ALA A 13 -2.34 -4.09 19.90
N TYR A 14 -2.49 -3.13 20.80
CA TYR A 14 -3.76 -2.90 21.50
C TYR A 14 -4.91 -2.57 20.54
N LEU A 15 -4.69 -1.69 19.56
CA LEU A 15 -5.70 -1.35 18.55
C LEU A 15 -6.12 -2.56 17.72
N ILE A 16 -5.18 -3.37 17.25
CA ILE A 16 -5.49 -4.60 16.48
C ILE A 16 -6.27 -5.59 17.35
N ASN A 17 -5.88 -5.77 18.62
CA ASN A 17 -6.60 -6.68 19.51
C ASN A 17 -8.01 -6.20 19.87
N THR A 18 -8.22 -4.88 19.88
CA THR A 18 -9.52 -4.27 20.23
C THR A 18 -10.47 -4.19 19.03
N PHE A 19 -9.96 -3.81 17.85
CA PHE A 19 -10.77 -3.50 16.66
C PHE A 19 -10.56 -4.47 15.49
N GLY A 20 -9.56 -5.36 15.56
CA GLY A 20 -9.18 -6.29 14.50
C GLY A 20 -8.20 -5.72 13.47
N PHE A 21 -7.87 -4.43 13.54
CA PHE A 21 -6.95 -3.72 12.64
C PHE A 21 -6.45 -2.43 13.29
N ILE A 22 -5.50 -1.74 12.66
CA ILE A 22 -5.05 -0.41 13.06
C ILE A 22 -5.92 0.64 12.36
N PRO A 23 -6.78 1.40 13.07
CA PRO A 23 -7.49 2.51 12.46
C PRO A 23 -6.52 3.59 11.97
N ASN A 24 -6.91 4.33 10.94
CA ASN A 24 -6.13 5.45 10.36
C ASN A 24 -5.58 6.43 11.43
N GLY A 25 -6.30 6.61 12.54
CA GLY A 25 -5.79 7.29 13.72
C GLY A 25 -6.61 6.97 14.97
N GLY A 26 -6.18 7.47 16.14
CA GLY A 26 -6.82 7.23 17.45
C GLY A 26 -8.13 8.00 17.69
N ARG A 27 -9.06 7.96 16.73
CA ARG A 27 -10.38 8.63 16.80
C ARG A 27 -11.48 7.71 16.31
N ILE A 28 -12.67 7.82 16.91
CA ILE A 28 -13.81 6.92 16.62
C ILE A 28 -14.24 6.92 15.15
N TYR A 29 -14.14 8.06 14.45
CA TYR A 29 -14.49 8.17 13.05
C TYR A 29 -13.50 7.48 12.10
N TYR A 30 -12.34 7.05 12.59
CA TYR A 30 -11.38 6.23 11.85
C TYR A 30 -11.65 4.72 11.95
N LEU A 31 -12.58 4.26 12.80
CA LEU A 31 -12.92 2.82 12.94
C LEU A 31 -13.56 2.19 11.68
N ARG A 32 -13.65 2.94 10.57
CA ARG A 32 -14.14 2.46 9.28
C ARG A 32 -13.03 2.27 8.23
N ARG A 33 -11.78 2.61 8.56
CA ARG A 33 -10.65 2.52 7.63
C ARG A 33 -9.30 2.40 8.34
N SER A 34 -8.37 1.71 7.69
CA SER A 34 -6.99 1.55 8.13
C SER A 34 -6.06 2.63 7.56
N GLN A 35 -4.77 2.33 7.48
CA GLN A 35 -3.71 2.98 6.71
C GLN A 35 -2.76 1.93 6.11
N PRO A 36 -1.77 2.28 5.25
CA PRO A 36 -0.82 1.32 4.71
C PRO A 36 -0.21 0.38 5.78
N PRO A 37 -0.25 -0.96 5.58
CA PRO A 37 -0.04 -1.92 6.66
C PRO A 37 1.44 -2.19 6.96
N LEU A 38 2.04 -1.30 7.75
CA LEU A 38 3.46 -1.34 8.10
C LEU A 38 3.74 -1.89 9.51
N PHE A 39 2.75 -2.39 10.25
CA PHE A 39 2.96 -2.87 11.62
C PHE A 39 3.85 -4.11 11.71
N ILE A 40 3.68 -5.08 10.82
CA ILE A 40 4.57 -6.24 10.72
C ILE A 40 6.03 -5.81 10.46
N PRO A 41 6.33 -4.94 9.48
CA PRO A 41 7.65 -4.32 9.31
C PRO A 41 8.16 -3.57 10.54
N MET A 42 7.32 -2.79 11.21
CA MET A 42 7.69 -2.06 12.43
C MET A 42 8.17 -3.01 13.54
N VAL A 43 7.45 -4.12 13.76
CA VAL A 43 7.84 -5.16 14.73
C VAL A 43 9.16 -5.81 14.32
N TYR A 44 9.32 -6.14 13.04
CA TYR A 44 10.51 -6.80 12.53
C TYR A 44 11.77 -5.92 12.66
N GLU A 45 11.70 -4.64 12.30
CA GLU A 45 12.82 -3.70 12.45
C GLU A 45 13.18 -3.49 13.94
N TYR A 46 12.17 -3.41 14.82
CA TYR A 46 12.41 -3.35 16.26
C TYR A 46 13.12 -4.61 16.78
N TYR A 47 12.66 -5.79 16.36
CA TYR A 47 13.31 -7.06 16.69
C TYR A 47 14.74 -7.11 16.13
N ALA A 48 14.97 -6.68 14.89
CA ALA A 48 16.28 -6.67 14.27
C ALA A 48 17.30 -5.85 15.09
N ALA A 49 16.85 -4.74 15.68
CA ALA A 49 17.67 -3.85 16.49
C ALA A 49 17.84 -4.29 17.97
N THR A 50 16.92 -5.10 18.52
CA THR A 50 16.90 -5.43 19.96
C THR A 50 17.13 -6.90 20.27
N LYS A 51 16.90 -7.79 19.31
CA LYS A 51 16.94 -9.26 19.44
C LYS A 51 16.08 -9.78 20.60
N ASN A 52 14.97 -9.10 20.87
CA ASN A 52 14.07 -9.43 21.96
C ASN A 52 13.01 -10.44 21.51
N ASP A 53 13.31 -11.73 21.69
CA ASP A 53 12.41 -12.83 21.33
C ASP A 53 11.13 -12.84 22.19
N ASP A 54 11.21 -12.52 23.48
CA ASP A 54 10.03 -12.47 24.36
C ASP A 54 9.00 -11.46 23.86
N PHE A 55 9.46 -10.28 23.43
CA PHE A 55 8.61 -9.26 22.84
C PHE A 55 8.00 -9.76 21.53
N LEU A 56 8.79 -10.41 20.68
CA LEU A 56 8.32 -10.96 19.41
C LEU A 56 7.22 -12.01 19.61
N ILE A 57 7.41 -12.92 20.57
CA ILE A 57 6.42 -13.92 20.98
C ILE A 57 5.14 -13.23 21.49
N SER A 58 5.26 -12.14 22.24
CA SER A 58 4.09 -11.43 22.77
C SER A 58 3.20 -10.77 21.71
N VAL A 59 3.75 -10.47 20.52
CA VAL A 59 3.03 -9.74 19.45
C VAL A 59 2.73 -10.57 18.19
N ILE A 60 3.23 -11.81 18.08
CA ILE A 60 3.06 -12.65 16.87
C ILE A 60 1.59 -12.87 16.49
N GLU A 61 0.73 -13.17 17.45
CA GLU A 61 -0.71 -13.34 17.23
C GLU A 61 -1.37 -12.04 16.76
N THR A 62 -0.84 -10.90 17.18
CA THR A 62 -1.36 -9.59 16.78
C THR A 62 -0.99 -9.28 15.33
N MET A 63 0.22 -9.66 14.90
CA MET A 63 0.63 -9.57 13.49
C MET A 63 -0.23 -10.47 12.58
N GLU A 64 -0.56 -11.69 13.01
CA GLU A 64 -1.46 -12.59 12.27
C GLU A 64 -2.88 -12.01 12.14
N LYS A 65 -3.41 -11.40 13.21
CA LYS A 65 -4.72 -10.73 13.17
C LYS A 65 -4.77 -9.59 12.15
N GLU A 66 -3.72 -8.77 12.08
CA GLU A 66 -3.65 -7.69 11.08
C GLU A 66 -3.60 -8.26 9.65
N LEU A 67 -2.74 -9.26 9.39
CA LEU A 67 -2.70 -9.93 8.08
C LEU A 67 -4.05 -10.52 7.70
N PHE A 68 -4.76 -11.11 8.65
CA PHE A 68 -6.10 -11.66 8.47
C PHE A 68 -7.13 -10.58 8.11
N PHE A 69 -7.11 -9.41 8.77
CA PHE A 69 -7.97 -8.29 8.40
C PHE A 69 -7.79 -7.91 6.93
N TRP A 70 -6.56 -7.70 6.46
CA TRP A 70 -6.32 -7.32 5.06
C TRP A 70 -6.78 -8.40 4.09
N LYS A 71 -6.49 -9.67 4.38
CA LYS A 71 -6.91 -10.81 3.54
C LYS A 71 -8.43 -10.96 3.45
N THR A 72 -9.15 -10.63 4.51
CA THR A 72 -10.61 -10.81 4.57
C THR A 72 -11.41 -9.58 4.16
N LYS A 73 -10.90 -8.38 4.44
CA LYS A 73 -11.64 -7.12 4.27
C LYS A 73 -11.18 -6.29 3.08
N ARG A 74 -10.01 -6.56 2.51
CA ARG A 74 -9.37 -5.71 1.49
C ARG A 74 -8.94 -6.48 0.23
N THR A 75 -9.27 -7.76 0.13
CA THR A 75 -9.06 -8.53 -1.10
C THR A 75 -10.19 -8.36 -2.11
N VAL A 76 -9.85 -8.55 -3.38
CA VAL A 76 -10.77 -8.59 -4.51
C VAL A 76 -10.21 -9.51 -5.58
N ILE A 77 -11.10 -10.17 -6.32
CA ILE A 77 -10.71 -11.02 -7.45
C ILE A 77 -10.75 -10.16 -8.72
N ILE A 78 -9.69 -10.23 -9.52
CA ILE A 78 -9.63 -9.67 -10.86
C ILE A 78 -9.45 -10.80 -11.88
N GLU A 79 -10.15 -10.69 -13.01
CA GLU A 79 -9.99 -11.61 -14.13
C GLU A 79 -9.03 -11.00 -15.15
N LYS A 80 -8.00 -11.76 -15.56
CA LYS A 80 -7.07 -11.37 -16.61
C LYS A 80 -6.67 -12.59 -17.42
N ASN A 81 -6.88 -12.54 -18.74
CA ASN A 81 -6.56 -13.62 -19.68
C ASN A 81 -7.17 -14.99 -19.27
N GLY A 82 -8.42 -14.99 -18.80
CA GLY A 82 -9.13 -16.21 -18.38
C GLY A 82 -8.63 -16.81 -17.06
N ARG A 83 -7.77 -16.10 -16.31
CA ARG A 83 -7.31 -16.50 -14.97
C ARG A 83 -7.75 -15.47 -13.93
N ASN A 84 -8.18 -15.98 -12.78
CA ASN A 84 -8.56 -15.19 -11.63
C ASN A 84 -7.35 -14.96 -10.71
N TYR A 85 -7.14 -13.72 -10.32
CA TYR A 85 -6.09 -13.29 -9.41
C TYR A 85 -6.70 -12.60 -8.20
N THR A 86 -6.25 -12.95 -7.01
CA THR A 86 -6.65 -12.26 -5.78
C THR A 86 -5.64 -11.17 -5.47
N VAL A 87 -6.09 -9.93 -5.42
CA VAL A 87 -5.27 -8.74 -5.13
C VAL A 87 -5.90 -7.92 -4.01
N PHE A 88 -5.13 -6.99 -3.45
CA PHE A 88 -5.59 -6.07 -2.41
C PHE A 88 -5.97 -4.71 -2.99
N ARG A 89 -6.95 -4.06 -2.36
CA ARG A 89 -7.36 -2.68 -2.63
C ARG A 89 -7.66 -1.95 -1.32
N TYR A 90 -7.50 -0.64 -1.31
CA TYR A 90 -8.08 0.20 -0.26
C TYR A 90 -9.58 0.29 -0.47
N ARG A 91 -10.35 0.10 0.60
CA ARG A 91 -11.81 0.18 0.57
C ARG A 91 -12.36 0.41 1.97
N ALA A 92 -12.52 1.68 2.33
CA ALA A 92 -13.15 2.08 3.57
C ALA A 92 -14.60 1.58 3.66
N ASP A 93 -15.02 1.17 4.85
CA ASP A 93 -16.39 0.77 5.14
C ASP A 93 -17.25 1.99 5.54
N SER A 94 -17.24 3.00 4.67
CA SER A 94 -18.05 4.21 4.78
C SER A 94 -18.59 4.61 3.41
N ASN A 95 -19.78 5.21 3.38
CA ASN A 95 -20.42 5.73 2.16
C ASN A 95 -21.16 7.05 2.44
N VAL A 96 -20.66 7.80 3.41
CA VAL A 96 -21.13 9.12 3.86
C VAL A 96 -19.91 10.04 3.97
N PRO A 97 -20.10 11.38 3.96
CA PRO A 97 -19.01 12.33 4.16
C PRO A 97 -18.15 11.97 5.38
N ARG A 98 -16.83 12.11 5.25
CA ARG A 98 -15.89 11.89 6.35
C ARG A 98 -16.17 12.88 7.49
N PRO A 99 -16.34 12.44 8.74
CA PRO A 99 -16.66 13.36 9.84
C PRO A 99 -15.64 14.48 10.04
N GLU A 100 -14.35 14.20 9.84
CA GLU A 100 -13.27 15.18 9.97
C GLU A 100 -13.13 16.15 8.78
N SER A 101 -13.86 15.91 7.69
CA SER A 101 -13.85 16.72 6.47
C SER A 101 -15.25 16.80 5.86
N TYR A 102 -16.28 16.89 6.73
CA TYR A 102 -17.67 16.73 6.34
C TYR A 102 -18.07 17.78 5.31
N ARG A 103 -17.69 19.03 5.55
CA ARG A 103 -18.02 20.16 4.67
C ARG A 103 -17.38 19.99 3.30
N GLU A 104 -16.11 19.61 3.27
CA GLU A 104 -15.31 19.44 2.06
C GLU A 104 -15.87 18.31 1.20
N ASP A 105 -16.16 17.15 1.81
CA ASP A 105 -16.77 16.00 1.12
C ASP A 105 -18.19 16.31 0.63
N TYR A 106 -18.95 17.10 1.38
CA TYR A 106 -20.29 17.52 0.96
C TYR A 106 -20.23 18.43 -0.26
N ILE A 107 -19.40 19.49 -0.21
CA ILE A 107 -19.23 20.46 -1.30
C ILE A 107 -18.68 19.78 -2.55
N THR A 108 -17.67 18.91 -2.42
CA THR A 108 -17.10 18.14 -3.54
C THR A 108 -18.18 17.37 -4.32
N THR A 109 -19.21 16.90 -3.61
CA THR A 109 -20.27 16.11 -4.23
C THR A 109 -21.53 16.92 -4.55
N GLU A 110 -21.53 18.24 -4.41
CA GLU A 110 -22.72 19.09 -4.57
C GLU A 110 -23.36 18.89 -5.95
N HIS A 111 -22.55 19.00 -7.01
CA HIS A 111 -22.96 18.86 -8.42
C HIS A 111 -22.87 17.43 -8.98
N VAL A 112 -22.48 16.45 -8.16
CA VAL A 112 -22.44 15.04 -8.55
C VAL A 112 -23.86 14.46 -8.52
N LEU A 113 -24.20 13.59 -9.48
CA LEU A 113 -25.50 12.91 -9.51
C LEU A 113 -25.80 12.22 -8.16
N PRO A 114 -27.02 12.36 -7.60
CA PRO A 114 -27.37 11.76 -6.29
C PRO A 114 -27.08 10.26 -6.18
N SER A 115 -27.23 9.51 -7.28
CA SER A 115 -26.94 8.07 -7.35
C SER A 115 -25.45 7.72 -7.22
N LYS A 116 -24.55 8.68 -7.52
CA LYS A 116 -23.09 8.49 -7.49
C LYS A 116 -22.44 8.98 -6.19
N LYS A 117 -23.08 9.89 -5.43
CA LYS A 117 -22.48 10.52 -4.22
C LYS A 117 -21.99 9.50 -3.20
N ARG A 118 -22.78 8.45 -2.91
CA ARG A 118 -22.39 7.41 -1.94
C ARG A 118 -21.22 6.54 -2.37
N ALA A 119 -21.01 6.36 -3.68
CA ALA A 119 -19.83 5.69 -4.19
C ALA A 119 -18.61 6.61 -4.03
N LEU A 120 -18.74 7.86 -4.46
CA LEU A 120 -17.67 8.85 -4.36
C LEU A 120 -17.22 9.09 -2.91
N TRP A 121 -18.12 9.24 -1.93
CA TRP A 121 -17.73 9.37 -0.51
C TRP A 121 -16.96 8.15 0.02
N ARG A 122 -17.25 6.95 -0.50
CA ARG A 122 -16.49 5.75 -0.17
C ARG A 122 -15.11 5.79 -0.79
N ASP A 123 -15.01 6.20 -2.04
CA ASP A 123 -13.73 6.33 -2.74
C ASP A 123 -12.85 7.39 -2.07
N MET A 124 -13.42 8.53 -1.67
CA MET A 124 -12.72 9.55 -0.89
C MET A 124 -12.23 9.02 0.47
N ALA A 125 -13.07 8.30 1.22
CA ALA A 125 -12.65 7.65 2.46
C ALA A 125 -11.59 6.55 2.24
N SER A 126 -11.61 5.90 1.08
CA SER A 126 -10.63 4.87 0.69
C SER A 126 -9.30 5.49 0.26
N ALA A 127 -9.32 6.67 -0.38
CA ALA A 127 -8.11 7.46 -0.62
C ALA A 127 -7.45 7.86 0.71
N ALA A 128 -8.23 8.23 1.72
CA ALA A 128 -7.70 8.48 3.06
C ALA A 128 -7.12 7.20 3.70
N GLU A 129 -7.71 6.02 3.45
CA GLU A 129 -7.12 4.73 3.85
C GLU A 129 -5.79 4.45 3.15
N SER A 130 -5.59 4.93 1.92
CA SER A 130 -4.32 4.76 1.20
C SER A 130 -3.19 5.62 1.75
N GLY A 131 -3.52 6.64 2.54
CA GLY A 131 -2.58 7.69 2.95
C GLY A 131 -2.29 8.74 1.88
N TRP A 132 -2.88 8.61 0.68
CA TRP A 132 -2.76 9.55 -0.44
C TRP A 132 -4.08 10.31 -0.69
N ASP A 133 -4.63 10.98 0.32
CA ASP A 133 -5.83 11.82 0.22
C ASP A 133 -5.48 13.31 0.00
N PHE A 134 -5.59 13.88 -1.19
CA PHE A 134 -5.90 13.21 -2.45
C PHE A 134 -4.77 13.36 -3.46
N SER A 135 -4.89 12.62 -4.55
CA SER A 135 -3.97 12.57 -5.68
C SER A 135 -4.77 12.20 -6.94
N SER A 136 -4.34 12.71 -8.08
CA SER A 136 -4.78 12.28 -9.41
C SER A 136 -4.61 10.78 -9.64
N ARG A 137 -3.77 10.11 -8.84
CA ARG A 137 -3.59 8.65 -8.82
C ARG A 137 -4.91 7.90 -8.71
N TRP A 138 -5.88 8.50 -8.02
CA TRP A 138 -7.19 7.91 -7.76
C TRP A 138 -8.31 8.40 -8.66
N PHE A 139 -8.06 9.38 -9.51
CA PHE A 139 -9.09 10.06 -10.30
C PHE A 139 -9.16 9.43 -11.69
N ALA A 140 -10.37 9.10 -12.16
CA ALA A 140 -10.54 8.44 -13.45
C ALA A 140 -10.02 9.29 -14.63
N ASP A 141 -10.08 10.63 -14.50
CA ASP A 141 -9.57 11.60 -15.47
C ASP A 141 -8.21 12.21 -15.09
N GLN A 142 -7.62 11.74 -13.99
CA GLN A 142 -6.37 12.24 -13.41
C GLN A 142 -6.37 13.73 -13.06
N LYS A 143 -7.55 14.36 -12.90
CA LYS A 143 -7.66 15.80 -12.70
C LYS A 143 -8.67 16.17 -11.62
N THR A 144 -9.86 15.60 -11.68
CA THR A 144 -11.00 16.05 -10.88
C THR A 144 -11.36 15.03 -9.80
N ILE A 145 -11.50 15.52 -8.57
CA ILE A 145 -11.78 14.69 -7.40
C ILE A 145 -13.17 14.03 -7.47
N GLU A 146 -14.11 14.60 -8.22
CA GLU A 146 -15.44 14.04 -8.47
C GLU A 146 -15.39 12.72 -9.26
N THR A 147 -14.26 12.44 -9.91
CA THR A 147 -14.00 11.18 -10.61
C THR A 147 -13.18 10.20 -9.78
N CYS A 148 -12.96 10.47 -8.49
CA CYS A 148 -12.25 9.57 -7.59
C CYS A 148 -12.90 8.18 -7.55
N GLU A 149 -12.09 7.16 -7.81
CA GLU A 149 -12.51 5.76 -7.91
C GLU A 149 -11.55 4.81 -7.17
N THR A 150 -10.96 5.24 -6.04
CA THR A 150 -9.94 4.49 -5.30
C THR A 150 -10.31 3.03 -5.04
N SER A 151 -11.58 2.71 -4.74
CA SER A 151 -12.01 1.33 -4.48
C SER A 151 -12.08 0.45 -5.74
N ASN A 152 -11.94 1.04 -6.93
CA ASN A 152 -11.77 0.33 -8.20
C ASN A 152 -10.30 0.23 -8.62
N ILE A 153 -9.35 0.67 -7.80
CA ILE A 153 -7.92 0.56 -8.09
C ILE A 153 -7.31 -0.49 -7.15
N ALA A 154 -6.58 -1.44 -7.72
CA ALA A 154 -5.63 -2.28 -7.00
C ALA A 154 -4.28 -1.56 -7.05
N PRO A 155 -3.80 -0.99 -5.93
CA PRO A 155 -2.61 -0.18 -5.96
C PRO A 155 -1.36 -1.02 -5.70
N VAL A 156 -0.30 -0.72 -6.45
CA VAL A 156 0.94 -1.51 -6.49
C VAL A 156 1.64 -1.55 -5.13
N ASP A 157 1.64 -0.44 -4.40
CA ASP A 157 2.25 -0.27 -3.10
C ASP A 157 1.57 -1.11 -2.02
N LEU A 158 0.23 -1.08 -1.90
CA LEU A 158 -0.49 -1.94 -0.96
C LEU A 158 -0.18 -3.42 -1.19
N ASN A 159 -0.24 -3.86 -2.45
CA ASN A 159 0.01 -5.24 -2.81
C ASN A 159 1.46 -5.64 -2.50
N ALA A 160 2.42 -4.73 -2.72
CA ALA A 160 3.80 -4.92 -2.34
C ALA A 160 3.97 -5.04 -0.80
N PHE A 161 3.32 -4.18 -0.01
CA PHE A 161 3.35 -4.28 1.45
C PHE A 161 2.77 -5.61 1.97
N MET A 162 1.66 -6.09 1.38
CA MET A 162 1.09 -7.38 1.78
C MET A 162 2.03 -8.55 1.48
N CYS A 163 2.75 -8.49 0.37
CA CYS A 163 3.78 -9.45 0.00
C CYS A 163 4.96 -9.45 0.99
N TRP A 164 5.38 -8.25 1.43
CA TRP A 164 6.41 -8.07 2.45
C TRP A 164 5.97 -8.61 3.81
N ASN A 165 4.73 -8.30 4.22
CA ASN A 165 4.13 -8.78 5.46
C ASN A 165 4.11 -10.32 5.53
N MET A 166 3.75 -11.01 4.43
CA MET A 166 3.84 -12.47 4.37
C MET A 166 5.27 -12.99 4.48
N ALA A 167 6.25 -12.29 3.88
CA ALA A 167 7.65 -12.66 3.95
C ALA A 167 8.19 -12.58 5.38
N ILE A 168 7.94 -11.45 6.04
CA ILE A 168 8.36 -11.19 7.41
C ILE A 168 7.72 -12.19 8.37
N LEU A 169 6.40 -12.37 8.29
CA LEU A 169 5.71 -13.31 9.17
C LEU A 169 6.20 -14.75 8.98
N SER A 170 6.45 -15.16 7.73
CA SER A 170 7.04 -16.48 7.49
C SER A 170 8.40 -16.61 8.17
N HIS A 171 9.28 -15.61 8.00
CA HIS A 171 10.59 -15.60 8.62
C HIS A 171 10.50 -15.68 10.16
N ILE A 172 9.65 -14.88 10.78
CA ILE A 172 9.46 -14.84 12.23
C ILE A 172 8.91 -16.17 12.76
N HIS A 173 7.89 -16.75 12.11
CA HIS A 173 7.38 -18.08 12.51
C HIS A 173 8.46 -19.15 12.42
N GLY A 174 9.31 -19.10 11.38
CA GLY A 174 10.45 -20.00 11.27
C GLY A 174 11.47 -19.83 12.39
N HIS A 175 11.81 -18.59 12.72
CA HIS A 175 12.70 -18.25 13.83
C HIS A 175 12.17 -18.74 15.18
N LEU A 176 10.86 -18.61 15.42
CA LEU A 176 10.18 -19.10 16.64
C LEU A 176 9.87 -20.61 16.62
N GLY A 177 10.30 -21.35 15.59
CA GLY A 177 10.12 -22.81 15.49
C GLY A 177 8.79 -23.29 14.92
N ASN A 178 7.86 -22.40 14.54
CA ASN A 178 6.60 -22.76 13.89
C ASN A 178 6.79 -22.98 12.38
N LEU A 179 7.43 -24.11 12.04
CA LEU A 179 7.77 -24.44 10.65
C LEU A 179 6.54 -24.68 9.76
N THR A 180 5.43 -25.15 10.33
CA THR A 180 4.17 -25.35 9.60
C THR A 180 3.64 -24.03 9.07
N ARG A 181 3.45 -23.04 9.95
CA ARG A 181 2.92 -21.72 9.57
C ARG A 181 3.88 -20.97 8.64
N ARG A 182 5.20 -21.08 8.88
CA ARG A 182 6.23 -20.58 7.98
C ARG A 182 6.04 -21.11 6.55
N ASN A 183 5.84 -22.43 6.39
CA ASN A 183 5.70 -23.07 5.08
C ASN A 183 4.41 -22.64 4.37
N GLU A 184 3.30 -22.52 5.10
CA GLU A 184 2.04 -21.99 4.56
C GLU A 184 2.21 -20.57 4.02
N LEU A 185 2.76 -19.66 4.82
CA LEU A 185 2.99 -18.28 4.42
C LEU A 185 3.96 -18.17 3.23
N ASN A 186 4.98 -19.01 3.17
CA ASN A 186 5.88 -19.07 2.00
C ASN A 186 5.15 -19.52 0.74
N LYS A 187 4.29 -20.55 0.84
CA LYS A 187 3.48 -21.02 -0.29
C LYS A 187 2.53 -19.92 -0.76
N GLU A 188 1.82 -19.29 0.16
CA GLU A 188 0.91 -18.17 -0.13
C GLU A 188 1.65 -17.01 -0.78
N ARG A 189 2.80 -16.60 -0.23
CA ARG A 189 3.64 -15.54 -0.81
C ARG A 189 4.13 -15.89 -2.21
N ASN A 190 4.57 -17.12 -2.45
CA ASN A 190 5.04 -17.53 -3.78
C ASN A 190 3.93 -17.44 -4.83
N ILE A 191 2.72 -17.90 -4.50
CA ILE A 191 1.54 -17.73 -5.37
C ILE A 191 1.24 -16.24 -5.59
N PHE A 192 1.40 -15.42 -4.54
CA PHE A 192 1.16 -13.99 -4.64
C PHE A 192 2.22 -13.26 -5.46
N ILE A 193 3.49 -13.66 -5.46
CA ILE A 193 4.53 -13.09 -6.33
C ILE A 193 4.20 -13.33 -7.80
N ASP A 194 3.70 -14.53 -8.13
CA ASP A 194 3.25 -14.84 -9.50
C ASP A 194 2.07 -13.96 -9.87
N THR A 195 1.09 -13.83 -8.97
CA THR A 195 -0.02 -12.88 -9.12
C THR A 195 0.48 -11.44 -9.31
N PHE A 196 1.44 -11.01 -8.51
CA PHE A 196 1.97 -9.65 -8.53
C PHE A 196 2.66 -9.35 -9.87
N THR A 197 3.43 -10.31 -10.37
CA THR A 197 4.09 -10.26 -11.67
C THR A 197 3.06 -10.19 -12.80
N ASP A 198 2.07 -11.10 -12.79
CA ASP A 198 1.08 -11.19 -13.87
C ASP A 198 0.15 -9.97 -13.92
N VAL A 199 -0.17 -9.38 -12.76
CA VAL A 199 -1.11 -8.26 -12.65
C VAL A 199 -0.43 -6.91 -12.84
N PHE A 200 0.58 -6.60 -12.04
CA PHE A 200 1.10 -5.24 -11.92
C PHE A 200 2.29 -4.96 -12.85
N TYR A 201 3.13 -5.96 -13.14
CA TYR A 201 4.35 -5.74 -13.94
C TYR A 201 4.04 -5.60 -15.43
N ASP A 202 4.58 -4.55 -16.05
CA ASP A 202 4.58 -4.39 -17.49
C ASP A 202 5.98 -4.65 -18.07
N LYS A 203 6.08 -5.64 -18.95
CA LYS A 203 7.36 -6.07 -19.53
C LYS A 203 7.92 -5.09 -20.55
N THR A 204 7.09 -4.24 -21.14
CA THR A 204 7.50 -3.21 -22.11
C THR A 204 7.96 -1.97 -21.35
N GLU A 205 7.16 -1.52 -20.39
CA GLU A 205 7.47 -0.33 -19.60
C GLU A 205 8.48 -0.55 -18.48
N LYS A 206 8.82 -1.81 -18.16
CA LYS A 206 9.88 -2.17 -17.20
C LYS A 206 9.62 -1.66 -15.78
N ALA A 207 8.37 -1.73 -15.34
CA ALA A 207 7.95 -1.30 -14.01
C ALA A 207 6.59 -1.91 -13.62
N TRP A 208 6.20 -1.70 -12.37
CA TRP A 208 4.88 -2.09 -11.87
C TRP A 208 3.94 -0.89 -11.79
N TYR A 209 2.67 -1.10 -12.09
CA TYR A 209 1.68 -0.04 -12.17
C TYR A 209 0.41 -0.42 -11.44
N ASP A 210 -0.29 0.57 -10.88
CA ASP A 210 -1.64 0.38 -10.37
C ASP A 210 -2.57 -0.15 -11.47
N VAL A 211 -3.52 -1.00 -11.10
CA VAL A 211 -4.47 -1.61 -12.05
C VAL A 211 -5.89 -1.23 -11.66
N ASN A 212 -6.64 -0.69 -12.62
CA ASN A 212 -8.08 -0.51 -12.45
C ASN A 212 -8.77 -1.88 -12.54
N ILE A 213 -9.38 -2.31 -11.43
CA ILE A 213 -10.01 -3.61 -11.22
C ILE A 213 -11.14 -3.86 -12.22
N ARG A 214 -11.87 -2.81 -12.62
CA ARG A 214 -13.02 -2.95 -13.53
C ARG A 214 -12.60 -3.11 -14.97
N THR A 215 -11.57 -2.37 -15.39
CA THR A 215 -11.19 -2.29 -16.81
C THR A 215 -9.96 -3.12 -17.15
N GLY A 216 -9.21 -3.59 -16.14
CA GLY A 216 -7.91 -4.24 -16.32
C GLY A 216 -6.81 -3.31 -16.82
N LYS A 217 -7.08 -2.02 -17.00
CA LYS A 217 -6.12 -1.03 -17.49
C LYS A 217 -5.15 -0.64 -16.39
N ARG A 218 -3.89 -0.45 -16.77
CA ARG A 218 -2.83 0.11 -15.91
C ARG A 218 -2.84 1.62 -15.97
N ASN A 219 -2.49 2.25 -14.87
CA ASN A 219 -2.20 3.68 -14.83
C ASN A 219 -0.71 3.90 -15.10
N TYR A 220 -0.36 4.44 -16.27
CA TYR A 220 1.02 4.67 -16.70
C TYR A 220 1.55 6.08 -16.39
N GLU A 221 0.76 6.90 -15.70
CA GLU A 221 1.23 8.21 -15.25
C GLU A 221 2.39 8.09 -14.25
N ALA A 222 3.21 9.13 -14.18
CA ALA A 222 4.44 9.13 -13.43
C ALA A 222 4.19 9.26 -11.91
N TYR A 223 3.97 8.13 -11.22
CA TYR A 223 3.96 8.04 -9.76
C TYR A 223 5.18 7.29 -9.24
N PRO A 224 5.84 7.72 -8.15
CA PRO A 224 6.94 6.98 -7.56
C PRO A 224 6.54 5.64 -6.92
N SER A 225 5.24 5.38 -6.77
CA SER A 225 4.71 4.11 -6.24
C SER A 225 5.19 2.90 -7.06
N ILE A 226 5.55 3.10 -8.35
CA ILE A 226 6.09 2.06 -9.22
C ILE A 226 7.38 1.42 -8.69
N ALA A 227 8.11 2.09 -7.80
CA ALA A 227 9.36 1.60 -7.22
C ALA A 227 9.21 0.96 -5.84
N ILE A 228 8.03 1.07 -5.21
CA ILE A 228 7.75 0.47 -3.90
C ILE A 228 7.94 -1.06 -3.87
N PRO A 229 7.72 -1.82 -4.96
CA PRO A 229 8.01 -3.25 -4.94
C PRO A 229 9.49 -3.59 -4.76
N LEU A 230 10.42 -2.66 -5.08
CA LEU A 230 11.85 -2.82 -4.74
C LEU A 230 12.05 -2.76 -3.22
N PHE A 231 11.44 -1.78 -2.55
CA PHE A 231 11.50 -1.62 -1.09
C PHE A 231 10.89 -2.80 -0.33
N ALA A 232 9.73 -3.27 -0.80
CA ALA A 232 9.00 -4.38 -0.20
C ALA A 232 9.52 -5.77 -0.64
N GLU A 233 10.49 -5.81 -1.57
CA GLU A 233 11.04 -7.03 -2.17
C GLU A 233 9.97 -8.01 -2.70
N CYS A 234 8.92 -7.47 -3.33
CA CYS A 234 7.85 -8.27 -3.92
C CYS A 234 8.11 -8.58 -5.39
N TYR A 235 9.16 -9.37 -5.64
CA TYR A 235 9.52 -9.86 -6.95
C TYR A 235 10.39 -11.11 -6.81
N ARG A 236 10.61 -11.83 -7.91
CA ARG A 236 11.54 -12.96 -7.92
C ARG A 236 12.97 -12.43 -7.84
N ARG A 237 13.65 -12.67 -6.71
CA ARG A 237 15.02 -12.16 -6.45
C ARG A 237 16.08 -12.56 -7.50
N LEU A 238 15.85 -13.63 -8.26
CA LEU A 238 16.74 -14.03 -9.36
C LEU A 238 16.64 -13.08 -10.58
N ASP A 239 15.69 -12.14 -10.59
CA ASP A 239 15.57 -11.12 -11.61
C ASP A 239 16.46 -9.92 -11.28
N THR A 240 17.76 -10.06 -11.55
CA THR A 240 18.78 -9.05 -11.26
C THR A 240 18.64 -7.77 -12.09
N ARG A 241 17.81 -7.78 -13.14
CA ARG A 241 17.57 -6.60 -13.99
C ARG A 241 16.51 -5.68 -13.42
N MET A 242 15.68 -6.16 -12.50
CA MET A 242 14.50 -5.45 -12.02
C MET A 242 14.84 -4.06 -11.43
N MET A 243 15.95 -3.96 -10.70
CA MET A 243 16.43 -2.69 -10.16
C MET A 243 16.76 -1.68 -11.28
N THR A 244 17.59 -2.11 -12.24
CA THR A 244 18.02 -1.28 -13.37
C THR A 244 16.84 -0.87 -14.24
N ASP A 245 15.92 -1.81 -14.49
CA ASP A 245 14.70 -1.60 -15.27
C ASP A 245 13.83 -0.49 -14.66
N VAL A 246 13.55 -0.59 -13.35
CA VAL A 246 12.72 0.39 -12.63
C VAL A 246 13.45 1.74 -12.49
N LEU A 247 14.76 1.74 -12.22
CA LEU A 247 15.55 2.96 -12.13
C LEU A 247 15.54 3.72 -13.46
N ASN A 248 15.73 3.02 -14.58
CA ASN A 248 15.64 3.61 -15.92
C ASN A 248 14.24 4.17 -16.20
N THR A 249 13.19 3.51 -15.72
CA THR A 249 11.82 4.00 -15.86
C THR A 249 11.54 5.24 -15.00
N LEU A 250 12.05 5.30 -13.76
CA LEU A 250 11.99 6.52 -12.93
C LEU A 250 12.76 7.70 -13.56
N GLN A 251 13.91 7.43 -14.19
CA GLN A 251 14.67 8.45 -14.91
C GLN A 251 13.92 8.94 -16.15
N ARG A 252 13.44 8.00 -16.98
CA ARG A 252 12.72 8.31 -18.22
C ARG A 252 11.40 9.05 -17.97
N SER A 253 10.70 8.74 -16.88
CA SER A 253 9.48 9.46 -16.49
C SER A 253 9.76 10.90 -16.05
N GLY A 254 10.99 11.21 -15.66
CA GLY A 254 11.39 12.52 -15.16
C GLY A 254 11.22 12.71 -13.64
N LEU A 255 10.77 11.67 -12.91
CA LEU A 255 10.59 11.73 -11.45
C LEU A 255 11.90 12.01 -10.69
N LEU A 256 13.07 11.73 -11.29
CA LEU A 256 14.38 11.96 -10.68
C LEU A 256 15.03 13.30 -11.09
N ASN A 257 14.35 14.15 -11.86
CA ASN A 257 14.91 15.41 -12.37
C ASN A 257 14.85 16.57 -11.34
N PHE A 258 14.51 16.28 -10.09
CA PHE A 258 14.24 17.29 -9.06
C PHE A 258 15.34 17.27 -7.98
N PRO A 259 16.01 18.40 -7.72
CA PRO A 259 17.19 18.43 -6.85
C PRO A 259 16.88 18.25 -5.35
N PHE A 260 15.63 18.42 -4.93
CA PHE A 260 15.23 18.42 -3.51
C PHE A 260 14.34 17.24 -3.11
N GLY A 261 14.36 16.19 -3.91
CA GLY A 261 13.57 14.97 -3.68
C GLY A 261 12.62 14.67 -4.83
N ILE A 262 11.98 13.51 -4.73
CA ILE A 262 11.12 12.95 -5.76
C ILE A 262 9.68 13.42 -5.49
N PRO A 263 9.04 14.12 -6.46
CA PRO A 263 7.64 14.49 -6.33
C PRO A 263 6.76 13.25 -6.40
N VAL A 264 5.58 13.31 -5.79
CA VAL A 264 4.67 12.15 -5.74
C VAL A 264 3.81 11.98 -6.99
N SER A 265 3.83 12.95 -7.91
CA SER A 265 3.43 12.77 -9.30
C SER A 265 4.09 13.85 -10.18
N LEU A 266 3.87 13.80 -11.49
CA LEU A 266 4.19 14.91 -12.42
C LEU A 266 2.94 15.57 -13.01
N ILE A 267 1.76 15.28 -12.44
CA ILE A 267 0.50 15.84 -12.91
C ILE A 267 0.29 17.22 -12.31
N ASN A 268 0.14 18.22 -13.19
CA ASN A 268 -0.07 19.61 -12.81
C ASN A 268 -1.57 19.93 -12.65
N ASP A 269 -1.85 21.07 -12.02
CA ASP A 269 -3.18 21.71 -11.96
C ASP A 269 -4.29 20.89 -11.27
N THR A 270 -3.93 19.87 -10.48
CA THR A 270 -4.90 19.07 -9.68
C THR A 270 -5.28 19.74 -8.36
N ASN A 271 -4.41 20.64 -7.87
CA ASN A 271 -4.46 21.26 -6.54
C ASN A 271 -4.50 20.24 -5.38
N GLN A 272 -4.03 19.01 -5.60
CA GLN A 272 -4.02 17.97 -4.58
C GLN A 272 -2.67 17.86 -3.88
N GLN A 273 -2.68 17.53 -2.58
CA GLN A 273 -1.43 17.48 -1.80
C GLN A 273 -0.52 16.31 -2.17
N TRP A 274 -1.09 15.21 -2.69
CA TRP A 274 -0.32 14.05 -3.17
C TRP A 274 -0.11 14.08 -4.70
N ASP A 275 0.13 15.27 -5.24
CA ASP A 275 0.55 15.49 -6.63
C ASP A 275 1.67 16.54 -6.73
N PHE A 276 2.17 16.76 -7.95
CA PHE A 276 3.15 17.80 -8.24
C PHE A 276 2.67 19.18 -7.73
N PRO A 277 3.55 20.00 -7.10
CA PRO A 277 5.00 19.84 -6.96
C PRO A 277 5.45 19.12 -5.67
N ASN A 278 4.53 18.52 -4.92
CA ASN A 278 4.85 18.04 -3.58
C ASN A 278 5.66 16.73 -3.62
N GLY A 279 6.64 16.63 -2.72
CA GLY A 279 7.36 15.39 -2.41
C GLY A 279 7.16 15.03 -0.95
N TRP A 280 6.96 13.74 -0.66
CA TRP A 280 6.68 13.26 0.69
C TRP A 280 7.82 12.39 1.23
N ALA A 281 8.16 12.56 2.51
CA ALA A 281 9.33 11.94 3.13
C ALA A 281 9.29 10.40 3.10
N ASN A 282 8.11 9.81 3.34
CA ASN A 282 7.92 8.36 3.27
C ASN A 282 8.19 7.81 1.86
N MET A 283 7.74 8.50 0.80
CA MET A 283 7.97 8.08 -0.58
C MET A 283 9.44 8.17 -0.95
N ASN A 284 10.09 9.30 -0.62
CA ASN A 284 11.53 9.45 -0.82
C ASN A 284 12.33 8.36 -0.10
N HIS A 285 12.01 8.10 1.17
CA HIS A 285 12.66 7.05 1.95
C HIS A 285 12.51 5.67 1.30
N MET A 286 11.29 5.28 0.92
CA MET A 286 11.06 3.96 0.31
C MET A 286 11.75 3.80 -1.04
N ILE A 287 11.83 4.85 -1.87
CA ILE A 287 12.54 4.77 -3.15
C ILE A 287 14.05 4.61 -2.92
N ILE A 288 14.63 5.44 -2.05
CA ILE A 288 16.06 5.37 -1.72
C ILE A 288 16.40 3.99 -1.16
N GLU A 289 15.64 3.52 -0.19
CA GLU A 289 15.91 2.24 0.47
C GLU A 289 15.62 1.05 -0.45
N GLY A 290 14.60 1.13 -1.30
CA GLY A 290 14.32 0.13 -2.32
C GLY A 290 15.47 -0.02 -3.30
N LEU A 291 15.95 1.08 -3.88
CA LEU A 291 17.11 1.06 -4.79
C LEU A 291 18.37 0.56 -4.08
N ARG A 292 18.61 0.99 -2.83
CA ARG A 292 19.77 0.54 -2.03
C ARG A 292 19.74 -0.96 -1.79
N ARG A 293 18.60 -1.52 -1.36
CA ARG A 293 18.44 -2.95 -1.08
C ARG A 293 18.58 -3.80 -2.34
N SER A 294 18.10 -3.30 -3.47
CA SER A 294 18.18 -4.02 -4.74
C SER A 294 19.55 -3.97 -5.43
N ASN A 295 20.51 -3.18 -4.93
CA ASN A 295 21.87 -3.09 -5.49
C ASN A 295 22.85 -4.15 -4.93
N TYR A 296 22.44 -4.94 -3.93
CA TYR A 296 23.29 -5.97 -3.29
C TYR A 296 23.16 -7.37 -3.93
N TYR A 297 22.61 -7.46 -5.13
CA TYR A 297 22.41 -8.71 -5.88
C TYR A 297 22.86 -8.59 -7.34
#